data_AF-A6EG81-F1
#
_entry.id   AF-A6EG81-F1
#
_cell.length_a   1.000
_cell.length_b   1.000
_cell.length_c   1.000
_cell.angle_alpha   90.00
_cell.angle_beta   90.00
_cell.angle_gamma   90.00
#
_symmetry.space_group_name_H-M   'P 1'
#
loop_
_entity.id
_entity.type
_entity.pdbx_description
1 polymer ?
#
loop_
_entity_poly.entity_id
_entity_poly.type
_entity_poly.pdbx_seq_one_letter_code
_entity_poly.pdbx_strand_id
1 'polypeptide(L)'
;MQLQKSVSRRVKNFWQRYQAFVLGRMESRPEDQGNKLADWQDKLFAKIVLYALPISMVALIPSVIMEFFMSHHNYVTFDLSAIIVFTIIILNPRVSLVRRRIVLVSVVMFFASIQILVLGYYVIGCIYLFGISIFVSFQFPPKYAYMSVALNFIIGLLPAHMLYTEAHWIPLVQGFTYERIIICAFNLLFLTLVVVVIIHQTLLNFERTMLKETMFYKALQKELASVDELNARLKEQNDKLREIAFMQSHVIRSPLTKIISLSDLIVREYEDLNDQPLFVYLDQSVQELDDVVCQIIKHSEEVMSENKTRWRNK
;
A
#
# COMPACT_ATOMS: atom_id res chain seq x y z
N MET A 1 -40.74 -9.08 3.47
CA MET A 1 -39.71 -8.44 2.62
C MET A 1 -39.32 -7.00 3.06
N GLN A 2 -40.25 -6.14 3.53
CA GLN A 2 -39.90 -4.79 4.04
C GLN A 2 -39.20 -4.79 5.41
N LEU A 3 -39.57 -5.68 6.34
CA LEU A 3 -38.92 -5.84 7.66
C LEU A 3 -37.43 -6.26 7.55
N GLN A 4 -37.09 -7.09 6.58
CA GLN A 4 -35.71 -7.55 6.36
C GLN A 4 -34.81 -6.42 5.81
N LYS A 5 -35.38 -5.54 4.97
CA LYS A 5 -34.71 -4.33 4.47
C LYS A 5 -34.54 -3.25 5.55
N SER A 6 -35.47 -3.13 6.50
CA SER A 6 -35.34 -2.16 7.60
C SER A 6 -34.34 -2.61 8.66
N VAL A 7 -34.30 -3.91 8.97
CA VAL A 7 -33.31 -4.49 9.89
C VAL A 7 -31.90 -4.39 9.30
N SER A 8 -31.72 -4.74 8.02
CA SER A 8 -30.40 -4.61 7.36
C SER A 8 -29.90 -3.17 7.32
N ARG A 9 -30.79 -2.19 7.12
CA ARG A 9 -30.43 -0.77 7.12
C ARG A 9 -30.07 -0.25 8.52
N ARG A 10 -30.76 -0.68 9.58
CA ARG A 10 -30.40 -0.33 10.97
C ARG A 10 -29.06 -0.93 11.39
N VAL A 11 -28.83 -2.20 11.07
CA VAL A 11 -27.55 -2.88 11.36
C VAL A 11 -26.40 -2.20 10.61
N LYS A 12 -26.59 -1.87 9.33
CA LYS A 12 -25.57 -1.18 8.52
C LYS A 12 -25.23 0.21 9.08
N ASN A 13 -26.24 0.99 9.48
CA ASN A 13 -26.03 2.31 10.07
C ASN A 13 -25.33 2.24 11.44
N PHE A 14 -25.67 1.24 12.27
CA PHE A 14 -24.99 1.01 13.55
C PHE A 14 -23.53 0.62 13.33
N TRP A 15 -23.26 -0.30 12.40
CA TRP A 15 -21.91 -0.71 12.04
C TRP A 15 -21.05 0.46 11.55
N GLN A 16 -21.60 1.33 10.69
CA GLN A 16 -20.88 2.52 10.20
C GLN A 16 -20.53 3.50 11.33
N ARG A 17 -21.44 3.73 12.28
CA ARG A 17 -21.18 4.60 13.45
C ARG A 17 -20.12 3.99 14.36
N TYR A 18 -20.21 2.69 14.63
CA TYR A 18 -19.22 1.96 15.42
C TYR A 18 -17.84 1.98 14.74
N GLN A 19 -17.80 1.73 13.43
CA GLN A 19 -16.58 1.78 12.63
C GLN A 19 -15.94 3.17 12.67
N ALA A 20 -16.72 4.24 12.50
CA ALA A 20 -16.24 5.62 12.60
C ALA A 20 -15.71 5.94 14.01
N PHE A 21 -16.39 5.46 15.05
CA PHE A 21 -15.97 5.65 16.44
C PHE A 21 -14.63 4.96 16.75
N VAL A 22 -14.47 3.70 16.36
CA VAL A 22 -13.24 2.94 16.64
C VAL A 22 -12.07 3.47 15.80
N LEU A 23 -12.27 3.66 14.48
CA LEU A 23 -11.21 4.15 13.60
C LEU A 23 -10.77 5.57 13.98
N GLY A 24 -11.71 6.46 14.31
CA GLY A 24 -11.38 7.82 14.75
C GLY A 24 -10.63 7.89 16.10
N ARG A 25 -10.64 6.80 16.88
CA ARG A 25 -9.87 6.68 18.14
C ARG A 25 -8.53 5.96 17.98
N MET A 26 -8.27 5.42 16.79
CA MET A 26 -7.12 4.59 16.43
C MET A 26 -6.23 5.22 15.35
N GLU A 27 -6.58 6.41 14.84
CA GLU A 27 -5.84 7.09 13.79
C GLU A 27 -4.47 7.56 14.30
N SER A 28 -3.40 7.09 13.64
CA SER A 28 -2.01 7.42 13.99
C SER A 28 -1.71 8.89 13.68
N ARG A 29 -0.87 9.53 14.51
CA ARG A 29 -0.33 10.86 14.19
C ARG A 29 0.46 10.79 12.88
N PRO A 30 0.39 11.80 12.01
CA PRO A 30 1.05 11.81 10.69
C PRO A 30 2.59 11.86 10.71
N GLU A 31 3.24 11.72 11.87
CA GLU A 31 4.70 11.92 12.04
C GLU A 31 5.56 10.75 11.54
N ASP A 32 5.01 9.57 11.23
CA ASP A 32 5.80 8.34 10.98
C ASP A 32 5.79 7.84 9.51
N GLN A 33 5.70 8.77 8.54
CA GLN A 33 5.61 8.48 7.09
C GLN A 33 6.82 7.72 6.48
N GLY A 34 7.83 7.35 7.27
CA GLY A 34 9.01 6.65 6.80
C GLY A 34 8.83 5.14 6.65
N ASN A 35 7.99 4.50 7.46
CA ASN A 35 7.89 3.05 7.53
C ASN A 35 6.51 2.52 7.09
N LYS A 36 6.38 2.20 5.80
CA LYS A 36 5.15 1.65 5.21
C LYS A 36 4.66 0.36 5.90
N LEU A 37 5.57 -0.45 6.44
CA LEU A 37 5.19 -1.65 7.18
C LEU A 37 4.52 -1.30 8.51
N ALA A 38 5.06 -0.32 9.23
CA ALA A 38 4.47 0.16 10.49
C ALA A 38 3.07 0.76 10.26
N ASP A 39 2.90 1.57 9.22
CA ASP A 39 1.58 2.11 8.82
C ASP A 39 0.56 1.00 8.52
N TRP A 40 1.01 -0.07 7.86
CA TRP A 40 0.16 -1.22 7.58
C TRP A 40 -0.20 -1.98 8.87
N GLN A 41 0.74 -2.16 9.79
CA GLN A 41 0.51 -2.79 11.10
C GLN A 41 -0.46 -1.98 11.98
N ASP A 42 -0.38 -0.65 11.95
CA ASP A 42 -1.32 0.27 12.60
C ASP A 42 -2.74 0.08 12.09
N LYS A 43 -2.90 0.06 10.76
CA LYS A 43 -4.20 -0.21 10.12
C LYS A 43 -4.71 -1.62 10.43
N LEU A 44 -3.83 -2.62 10.45
CA LEU A 44 -4.18 -3.99 10.81
C LEU A 44 -4.67 -4.06 12.26
N PHE A 45 -3.96 -3.44 13.20
CA PHE A 45 -4.33 -3.40 14.61
C PHE A 45 -5.72 -2.77 14.81
N ALA A 46 -5.97 -1.63 14.17
CA ALA A 46 -7.27 -0.97 14.22
C ALA A 46 -8.40 -1.88 13.70
N LYS A 47 -8.16 -2.60 12.60
CA LYS A 47 -9.11 -3.57 12.06
C LYS A 47 -9.31 -4.77 13.00
N ILE A 48 -8.25 -5.32 13.60
CA ILE A 48 -8.35 -6.42 14.57
C ILE A 48 -9.25 -6.00 15.72
N VAL A 49 -9.01 -4.84 16.33
CA VAL A 49 -9.83 -4.35 17.44
C VAL A 49 -11.28 -4.10 17.03
N LEU A 50 -11.49 -3.51 15.84
CA LEU A 50 -12.82 -3.26 15.29
C LEU A 50 -13.66 -4.54 15.25
N TYR A 51 -13.08 -5.66 14.81
CA TYR A 51 -13.78 -6.94 14.73
C TYR A 51 -13.76 -7.74 16.05
N ALA A 52 -12.69 -7.64 16.83
CA ALA A 52 -12.52 -8.43 18.06
C ALA A 52 -13.57 -8.08 19.13
N LEU A 53 -13.88 -6.80 19.33
CA LEU A 53 -14.86 -6.36 20.34
C LEU A 53 -16.29 -6.93 20.12
N PRO A 54 -16.90 -6.83 18.93
CA PRO A 54 -18.23 -7.41 18.72
C PRO A 54 -18.19 -8.94 18.74
N ILE A 55 -17.13 -9.57 18.21
CA ILE A 55 -16.99 -11.03 18.23
C ILE A 55 -16.86 -11.54 19.67
N SER A 56 -16.10 -10.85 20.53
CA SER A 56 -15.96 -11.24 21.93
C SER A 56 -17.27 -11.07 22.71
N MET A 57 -18.07 -10.04 22.41
CA MET A 57 -19.41 -9.90 22.98
C MET A 57 -20.34 -11.05 22.57
N VAL A 58 -20.32 -11.45 21.30
CA VAL A 58 -21.11 -12.60 20.82
C VAL A 58 -20.67 -13.90 21.47
N ALA A 59 -19.36 -14.09 21.69
CA ALA A 59 -18.81 -15.26 22.38
C ALA A 59 -19.13 -15.27 23.89
N LEU A 60 -19.19 -14.10 24.53
CA LEU A 60 -19.45 -13.98 25.97
C LEU A 60 -20.90 -14.32 26.34
N ILE A 61 -21.88 -14.02 25.48
CA ILE A 61 -23.30 -14.29 25.75
C ILE A 61 -23.57 -15.76 26.13
N PRO A 62 -23.22 -16.77 25.30
CA PRO A 62 -23.45 -18.17 25.66
C PRO A 62 -22.62 -18.61 26.86
N SER A 63 -21.39 -18.10 27.03
CA SER A 63 -20.53 -18.43 28.18
C SER A 63 -21.20 -18.01 29.49
N VAL A 64 -21.62 -16.75 29.58
CA VAL A 64 -22.28 -16.21 30.77
C VAL A 64 -23.60 -16.89 31.07
N ILE A 65 -24.40 -17.19 30.03
CA ILE A 65 -25.66 -17.92 30.21
C ILE A 65 -25.40 -19.31 30.81
N MET A 66 -24.46 -20.07 30.24
CA MET A 66 -24.14 -21.41 30.71
C MET A 66 -23.52 -21.41 32.11
N GLU A 67 -22.60 -20.51 32.40
CA GLU A 67 -21.97 -20.38 33.71
C GLU A 67 -22.95 -19.97 34.81
N PHE A 68 -23.91 -19.10 34.47
CA PHE A 68 -25.00 -18.72 35.37
C PHE A 68 -25.87 -19.93 35.73
N PHE A 69 -26.24 -20.76 34.75
CA PHE A 69 -26.96 -22.01 35.01
C PHE A 69 -26.16 -23.02 35.84
N MET A 70 -24.84 -23.02 35.71
CA MET A 70 -23.95 -23.89 36.48
C MET A 70 -23.67 -23.38 37.91
N SER A 71 -24.29 -22.29 38.37
CA SER A 71 -24.12 -21.67 39.71
C SER A 71 -22.71 -21.17 40.05
N HIS A 72 -21.81 -21.10 39.06
CA HIS A 72 -20.44 -20.64 39.25
C HIS A 72 -20.30 -19.13 39.02
N HIS A 73 -20.84 -18.35 39.94
CA HIS A 73 -20.88 -16.88 39.85
C HIS A 73 -19.49 -16.22 39.71
N ASN A 74 -18.44 -16.86 40.23
CA ASN A 74 -17.07 -16.34 40.15
C ASN A 74 -16.56 -16.23 38.71
N TYR A 75 -16.85 -17.20 37.84
CA TYR A 75 -16.39 -17.18 36.44
C TYR A 75 -17.08 -16.08 35.63
N VAL A 76 -18.40 -15.92 35.82
CA VAL A 76 -19.20 -14.87 35.19
C VAL A 76 -18.64 -13.49 35.51
N THR A 77 -18.33 -13.23 36.79
CA THR A 77 -17.77 -11.93 37.20
C THR A 77 -16.38 -11.69 36.60
N PHE A 78 -15.55 -12.73 36.51
CA PHE A 78 -14.22 -12.64 35.96
C PHE A 78 -14.24 -12.31 34.46
N ASP A 79 -14.98 -13.06 33.66
CA ASP A 79 -15.06 -12.88 32.20
C ASP A 79 -15.68 -11.52 31.83
N LEU A 80 -16.73 -11.10 32.55
CA LEU A 80 -17.34 -9.79 32.34
C LEU A 80 -16.36 -8.66 32.68
N SER A 81 -15.63 -8.78 33.80
CA SER A 81 -14.63 -7.78 34.21
C SER A 81 -13.49 -7.67 33.20
N ALA A 82 -13.03 -8.81 32.66
CA ALA A 82 -11.94 -8.87 31.69
C ALA A 82 -12.30 -8.12 30.40
N ILE A 83 -13.51 -8.33 29.85
CA ILE A 83 -13.96 -7.63 28.64
C ILE A 83 -14.16 -6.13 28.88
N ILE A 84 -14.69 -5.74 30.05
CA ILE A 84 -14.88 -4.31 30.39
C ILE A 84 -13.52 -3.61 30.48
N VAL A 85 -12.56 -4.18 31.22
CA VAL A 85 -11.21 -3.62 31.36
C VAL A 85 -10.51 -3.54 30.01
N PHE A 86 -10.59 -4.60 29.21
CA PHE A 86 -10.04 -4.64 27.85
C PHE A 86 -10.60 -3.50 26.98
N THR A 87 -11.91 -3.32 26.99
CA THR A 87 -12.61 -2.31 26.17
C THR A 87 -12.22 -0.88 26.58
N ILE A 88 -12.19 -0.61 27.90
CA ILE A 88 -11.82 0.71 28.45
C ILE A 88 -10.39 1.08 28.06
N ILE A 89 -9.44 0.15 28.22
CA ILE A 89 -8.03 0.40 27.95
C ILE A 89 -7.77 0.62 26.45
N ILE A 90 -8.36 -0.20 25.59
CA ILE A 90 -8.08 -0.18 24.16
C ILE A 90 -8.71 1.03 23.46
N LEU A 91 -9.91 1.43 23.88
CA LEU A 91 -10.62 2.58 23.30
C LEU A 91 -10.18 3.93 23.89
N ASN A 92 -9.23 3.93 24.83
CA ASN A 92 -8.75 5.16 25.46
C ASN A 92 -7.83 5.96 24.50
N PRO A 93 -8.30 7.10 23.96
CA PRO A 93 -7.54 7.87 22.97
C PRO A 93 -6.24 8.48 23.51
N ARG A 94 -6.11 8.60 24.84
CA ARG A 94 -4.97 9.28 25.48
C ARG A 94 -3.69 8.45 25.49
N VAL A 95 -3.79 7.15 25.23
CA VAL A 95 -2.64 6.22 25.24
C VAL A 95 -2.10 6.06 23.82
N SER A 96 -0.78 6.06 23.65
CA SER A 96 -0.16 5.81 22.33
C SER A 96 -0.46 4.40 21.82
N LEU A 97 -0.57 4.22 20.50
CA LEU A 97 -0.89 2.94 19.86
C LEU A 97 0.04 1.80 20.32
N VAL A 98 1.34 2.05 20.39
CA VAL A 98 2.33 1.08 20.88
C VAL A 98 2.02 0.62 22.30
N ARG A 99 1.70 1.55 23.21
CA ARG A 99 1.34 1.20 24.60
C ARG A 99 0.05 0.38 24.67
N ARG A 100 -0.95 0.70 23.84
CA ARG A 100 -2.20 -0.08 23.79
C ARG A 100 -1.95 -1.53 23.34
N ARG A 101 -1.06 -1.75 22.36
CA ARG A 101 -0.65 -3.09 21.92
C ARG A 101 -0.01 -3.89 23.05
N ILE A 102 0.91 -3.27 23.79
CA ILE A 102 1.59 -3.92 24.92
C ILE A 102 0.58 -4.29 26.00
N VAL A 103 -0.30 -3.37 26.38
CA VAL A 103 -1.30 -3.64 27.42
C VAL A 103 -2.28 -4.73 26.98
N LEU A 104 -2.68 -4.75 25.70
CA LEU A 104 -3.51 -5.84 25.16
C LEU A 104 -2.82 -7.19 25.36
N VAL A 105 -1.55 -7.29 24.99
CA VAL A 105 -0.74 -8.50 25.15
C VAL A 105 -0.63 -8.91 26.62
N SER A 106 -0.37 -7.95 27.51
CA SER A 106 -0.30 -8.21 28.95
C SER A 106 -1.63 -8.69 29.54
N VAL A 107 -2.76 -8.09 29.17
CA VAL A 107 -4.09 -8.46 29.66
C VAL A 107 -4.46 -9.88 29.20
N VAL A 108 -4.22 -10.21 27.94
CA VAL A 108 -4.53 -11.56 27.42
C VAL A 108 -3.62 -12.62 28.02
N MET A 109 -2.32 -12.34 28.21
CA MET A 109 -1.40 -13.26 28.90
C MET A 109 -1.77 -13.47 30.36
N PHE A 110 -2.22 -12.41 31.05
CA PHE A 110 -2.72 -12.51 32.43
C PHE A 110 -4.00 -13.35 32.51
N PHE A 111 -4.95 -13.09 31.60
CA PHE A 111 -6.17 -13.87 31.48
C PHE A 111 -5.88 -15.36 31.21
N ALA A 112 -4.97 -15.66 30.28
CA ALA A 112 -4.55 -17.04 30.00
C ALA A 112 -3.90 -17.70 31.22
N SER A 113 -3.06 -16.97 31.95
CA SER A 113 -2.42 -17.47 33.18
C SER A 113 -3.46 -17.81 34.25
N ILE A 114 -4.50 -16.99 34.43
CA ILE A 114 -5.60 -17.27 35.38
C ILE A 114 -6.40 -18.50 34.95
N GLN A 115 -6.75 -18.59 33.66
CA GLN A 115 -7.46 -19.75 33.11
C GLN A 115 -6.70 -21.06 33.37
N ILE A 116 -5.37 -21.05 33.25
CA ILE A 116 -4.49 -22.20 33.47
C ILE A 116 -4.32 -22.51 34.97
N LEU A 117 -3.90 -21.50 35.75
CA LEU A 117 -3.42 -21.69 37.12
C LEU A 117 -4.52 -21.63 38.18
N VAL A 118 -5.64 -20.95 37.92
CA VAL A 118 -6.69 -20.75 38.93
C VAL A 118 -7.94 -21.54 38.56
N LEU A 119 -8.34 -21.49 37.28
CA LEU A 119 -9.58 -22.13 36.82
C LEU A 119 -9.37 -23.58 36.35
N GLY A 120 -8.12 -23.99 36.12
CA GLY A 120 -7.76 -25.36 35.70
C GLY A 120 -8.12 -25.68 34.24
N TYR A 121 -8.54 -24.68 33.45
CA TYR A 121 -8.88 -24.82 32.02
C TYR A 121 -7.63 -24.75 31.15
N TYR A 122 -6.76 -25.76 31.30
CA TYR A 122 -5.44 -25.79 30.67
C TYR A 122 -5.50 -25.60 29.14
N VAL A 123 -6.36 -26.37 28.46
CA VAL A 123 -6.50 -26.33 27.00
C VAL A 123 -6.96 -24.94 26.52
N ILE A 124 -7.94 -24.34 27.20
CA ILE A 124 -8.48 -23.02 26.84
C ILE A 124 -7.38 -21.96 27.01
N GLY A 125 -6.63 -22.01 28.11
CA GLY A 125 -5.49 -21.14 28.33
C GLY A 125 -4.41 -21.28 27.26
N CYS A 126 -4.06 -22.51 26.86
CA CYS A 126 -3.12 -22.75 25.76
C CYS A 126 -3.59 -22.15 24.43
N ILE A 127 -4.90 -22.16 24.13
CA ILE A 127 -5.46 -21.53 22.93
C ILE A 127 -5.25 -20.01 22.99
N TYR A 128 -5.46 -19.37 24.15
CA TYR A 128 -5.18 -17.95 24.32
C TYR A 128 -3.69 -17.62 24.19
N LEU A 129 -2.80 -18.46 24.74
CA LEU A 129 -1.34 -18.32 24.57
C LEU A 129 -0.93 -18.47 23.08
N PHE A 130 -1.51 -19.43 22.38
CA PHE A 130 -1.28 -19.59 20.94
C PHE A 130 -1.75 -18.36 20.14
N GLY A 131 -2.98 -17.90 20.40
CA GLY A 131 -3.54 -16.72 19.75
C GLY A 131 -2.73 -15.45 20.01
N ILE A 132 -2.22 -15.25 21.23
CA ILE A 132 -1.41 -14.08 21.53
C ILE A 132 -0.04 -14.14 20.85
N SER A 133 0.58 -15.32 20.68
CA SER A 133 1.80 -15.46 19.87
C SER A 133 1.57 -14.96 18.45
N ILE A 134 0.45 -15.36 17.81
CA ILE A 134 0.10 -14.89 16.45
C ILE A 134 -0.02 -13.37 16.44
N PHE A 135 -0.74 -12.80 17.40
CA PHE A 135 -0.93 -11.36 17.50
C PHE A 135 0.41 -10.61 17.65
N VAL A 136 1.29 -11.09 18.55
CA VAL A 136 2.61 -10.47 18.76
C VAL A 136 3.47 -10.57 17.51
N SER A 137 3.45 -11.71 16.80
CA SER A 137 4.18 -11.88 15.54
C SER A 137 3.78 -10.90 14.44
N PHE A 138 2.50 -10.50 14.38
CA PHE A 138 2.04 -9.51 13.41
C PHE A 138 2.35 -8.07 13.80
N GLN A 139 2.36 -7.77 15.10
CA GLN A 139 2.34 -6.38 15.59
C GLN A 139 3.69 -5.87 16.10
N PHE A 140 4.63 -6.77 16.39
CA PHE A 140 5.91 -6.41 16.98
C PHE A 140 7.10 -6.92 16.17
N PRO A 141 8.28 -6.31 16.33
CA PRO A 141 9.54 -6.84 15.80
C PRO A 141 9.79 -8.29 16.23
N PRO A 142 10.59 -9.05 15.46
CA PRO A 142 10.78 -10.49 15.67
C PRO A 142 11.27 -10.84 17.07
N LYS A 143 12.10 -9.97 17.66
CA LYS A 143 12.64 -10.13 19.02
C LYS A 143 11.53 -10.37 20.05
N TYR A 144 10.44 -9.61 19.99
CA TYR A 144 9.32 -9.73 20.94
C TYR A 144 8.44 -10.94 20.65
N ALA A 145 8.31 -11.36 19.38
CA ALA A 145 7.58 -12.56 19.02
C ALA A 145 8.25 -13.81 19.60
N TYR A 146 9.57 -13.95 19.45
CA TYR A 146 10.32 -15.05 20.06
C TYR A 146 10.30 -15.00 21.59
N MET A 147 10.36 -13.81 22.19
CA MET A 147 10.19 -13.64 23.64
C MET A 147 8.80 -14.09 24.11
N SER A 148 7.74 -13.81 23.35
CA SER A 148 6.38 -14.27 23.65
C SER A 148 6.29 -15.80 23.62
N VAL A 149 6.95 -16.46 22.65
CA VAL A 149 6.99 -17.94 22.59
C VAL A 149 7.67 -18.51 23.85
N ALA A 150 8.79 -17.94 24.26
CA ALA A 150 9.48 -18.36 25.48
C ALA A 150 8.61 -18.19 26.73
N LEU A 151 7.94 -17.03 26.88
CA LEU A 151 7.02 -16.78 27.98
C LEU A 151 5.83 -17.75 27.98
N ASN A 152 5.24 -18.01 26.82
CA ASN A 152 4.12 -18.95 26.69
C ASN A 152 4.53 -20.38 27.07
N PHE A 153 5.74 -20.79 26.73
CA PHE A 153 6.27 -22.09 27.12
C PHE A 153 6.48 -22.19 28.63
N ILE A 154 7.01 -21.14 29.26
CA ILE A 154 7.14 -21.07 30.72
C ILE A 154 5.77 -21.16 31.39
N ILE A 155 4.80 -20.35 30.96
CA ILE A 155 3.43 -20.37 31.52
C ILE A 155 2.78 -21.74 31.32
N GLY A 156 2.97 -22.39 30.16
CA GLY A 156 2.44 -23.72 29.88
C GLY A 156 3.08 -24.85 30.71
N LEU A 157 4.32 -24.69 31.17
CA LEU A 157 5.03 -25.66 32.02
C LEU A 157 4.81 -25.45 33.52
N LEU A 158 4.44 -24.24 33.96
CA LEU A 158 4.21 -23.94 35.38
C LEU A 158 3.27 -24.96 36.08
N PRO A 159 2.14 -25.39 35.50
CA PRO A 159 1.28 -26.39 36.13
C PRO A 159 1.94 -27.75 36.30
N ALA A 160 2.82 -28.17 35.37
CA ALA A 160 3.56 -29.42 35.50
C ALA A 160 4.56 -29.36 36.66
N HIS A 161 5.24 -28.22 36.82
CA HIS A 161 6.13 -27.99 37.94
C HIS A 161 5.39 -27.99 39.29
N MET A 162 4.22 -27.36 39.35
CA MET A 162 3.37 -27.33 40.55
C MET A 162 2.84 -28.72 40.93
N LEU A 163 2.52 -29.56 39.94
CA LEU A 163 2.08 -30.94 40.18
C LEU A 163 3.22 -31.82 40.71
N TYR A 164 4.45 -31.59 40.24
CA TYR A 164 5.64 -32.30 40.71
C TYR A 164 5.98 -32.00 42.18
N THR A 165 5.77 -30.77 42.63
CA THR A 165 6.09 -30.35 44.01
C THR A 165 4.99 -30.67 45.02
N GLU A 166 3.95 -31.41 44.62
CA GLU A 166 2.76 -31.70 45.42
C GLU A 166 2.16 -30.44 46.06
N ALA A 167 2.19 -29.32 45.33
CA ALA A 167 1.60 -28.07 45.80
C ALA A 167 0.06 -28.16 45.71
N HIS A 168 -0.58 -28.65 46.77
CA HIS A 168 -2.04 -28.90 46.88
C HIS A 168 -2.94 -27.64 46.84
N TRP A 169 -2.38 -26.44 46.60
CA TRP A 169 -3.07 -25.15 46.81
C TRP A 169 -3.88 -24.64 45.62
N ILE A 170 -3.94 -25.39 44.52
CA ILE A 170 -4.57 -24.96 43.27
C ILE A 170 -5.63 -26.00 42.87
N PRO A 171 -6.83 -25.59 42.38
CA PRO A 171 -7.79 -26.51 41.80
C PRO A 171 -7.09 -27.37 40.75
N LEU A 172 -6.91 -28.66 41.11
CA LEU A 172 -6.18 -29.64 40.32
C LEU A 172 -6.63 -29.51 38.86
N VAL A 173 -5.68 -29.25 37.94
CA VAL A 173 -5.95 -29.16 36.50
C VAL A 173 -6.83 -30.35 36.14
N GLN A 174 -8.13 -30.11 35.91
CA GLN A 174 -9.14 -31.16 36.01
C GLN A 174 -8.81 -32.29 35.03
N GLY A 175 -8.35 -33.42 35.55
CA GLY A 175 -8.06 -34.62 34.76
C GLY A 175 -6.78 -34.61 33.92
N PHE A 176 -5.86 -33.67 34.11
CA PHE A 176 -4.56 -33.69 33.43
C PHE A 176 -3.46 -34.29 34.30
N THR A 177 -2.77 -35.31 33.78
CA THR A 177 -1.57 -35.86 34.40
C THR A 177 -0.34 -35.03 34.02
N TYR A 178 0.73 -35.17 34.80
CA TYR A 178 2.02 -34.50 34.56
C TYR A 178 2.51 -34.68 33.12
N GLU A 179 2.41 -35.90 32.59
CA GLU A 179 2.84 -36.25 31.25
C GLU A 179 2.02 -35.52 30.18
N ARG A 180 0.70 -35.41 30.37
CA ARG A 180 -0.18 -34.71 29.42
C ARG A 180 0.13 -33.23 29.33
N ILE A 181 0.42 -32.58 30.46
CA ILE A 181 0.78 -31.16 30.50
C ILE A 181 2.09 -30.92 29.75
N ILE A 182 3.10 -31.76 29.96
CA ILE A 182 4.37 -31.67 29.24
C ILE A 182 4.17 -31.86 27.73
N ILE A 183 3.45 -32.91 27.32
CA ILE A 183 3.16 -33.16 25.89
C ILE A 183 2.46 -31.95 25.27
N CYS A 184 1.44 -31.39 25.94
CA CYS A 184 0.74 -30.21 25.45
C CYS A 184 1.64 -28.96 25.41
N ALA A 185 2.50 -28.73 26.40
CA ALA A 185 3.40 -27.59 26.43
C ALA A 185 4.43 -27.64 25.28
N PHE A 186 5.01 -28.80 25.00
CA PHE A 186 5.93 -28.98 23.87
C PHE A 186 5.23 -28.89 22.52
N ASN A 187 4.00 -29.44 22.39
CA ASN A 187 3.20 -29.27 21.18
C ASN A 187 2.85 -27.80 20.95
N LEU A 188 2.50 -27.05 22.01
CA LEU A 188 2.25 -25.62 21.94
C LEU A 188 3.52 -24.85 21.55
N LEU A 189 4.68 -25.19 22.12
CA LEU A 189 5.97 -24.61 21.75
C LEU A 189 6.27 -24.82 20.26
N PHE A 190 6.12 -26.05 19.77
CA PHE A 190 6.31 -26.37 18.36
C PHE A 190 5.37 -25.56 17.47
N LEU A 191 4.06 -25.59 17.74
CA LEU A 191 3.07 -24.90 16.93
C LEU A 191 3.29 -23.38 16.92
N THR A 192 3.52 -22.78 18.09
CA THR A 192 3.78 -21.34 18.20
C THR A 192 5.05 -20.94 17.48
N LEU A 193 6.13 -21.72 17.58
CA LEU A 193 7.40 -21.44 16.91
C LEU A 193 7.27 -21.51 15.39
N VAL A 194 6.64 -22.57 14.86
CA VAL A 194 6.39 -22.72 13.42
C VAL A 194 5.59 -21.54 12.89
N VAL A 195 4.49 -21.18 13.56
CA VAL A 195 3.62 -20.08 13.13
C VAL A 195 4.33 -18.73 13.22
N VAL A 196 5.09 -18.46 14.28
CA VAL A 196 5.88 -17.23 14.42
C VAL A 196 6.89 -17.08 13.29
N VAL A 197 7.62 -18.17 12.96
CA VAL A 197 8.59 -18.18 11.87
C VAL A 197 7.91 -17.90 10.53
N ILE A 198 6.80 -18.58 10.22
CA ILE A 198 6.06 -18.40 8.96
C ILE A 198 5.51 -16.97 8.85
N ILE A 199 4.90 -16.45 9.91
CA ILE A 199 4.35 -15.09 9.92
C ILE A 199 5.47 -14.08 9.67
N HIS A 200 6.60 -14.21 10.37
CA HIS A 200 7.69 -13.25 10.23
C HIS A 200 8.35 -13.31 8.85
N GLN A 201 8.57 -14.51 8.30
CA GLN A 201 9.04 -14.65 6.92
C GLN A 201 8.08 -14.01 5.92
N THR A 202 6.77 -14.22 6.12
CA THR A 202 5.74 -13.62 5.27
C THR A 202 5.76 -12.09 5.34
N LEU A 203 5.89 -11.51 6.53
CA LEU A 203 5.97 -10.06 6.73
C LEU A 203 7.23 -9.46 6.11
N LEU A 204 8.38 -10.13 6.25
CA LEU A 204 9.63 -9.70 5.61
C LEU A 204 9.52 -9.75 4.08
N ASN A 205 8.89 -10.79 3.52
CA ASN A 205 8.66 -10.90 2.07
C ASN A 205 7.70 -9.81 1.58
N PHE A 206 6.66 -9.51 2.37
CA PHE A 206 5.71 -8.45 2.08
C PHE A 206 6.37 -7.07 2.10
N GLU A 207 7.19 -6.77 3.10
CA GLU A 207 7.97 -5.54 3.18
C GLU A 207 8.88 -5.36 1.97
N ARG A 208 9.61 -6.41 1.59
CA ARG A 208 10.45 -6.40 0.37
C ARG A 208 9.64 -6.13 -0.89
N THR A 209 8.46 -6.70 -0.99
CA THR A 209 7.56 -6.50 -2.14
C THR A 209 7.05 -5.07 -2.19
N MET A 210 6.61 -4.52 -1.05
CA MET A 210 6.20 -3.12 -0.94
C MET A 210 7.33 -2.16 -1.31
N LEU A 211 8.56 -2.41 -0.86
CA LEU A 211 9.71 -1.59 -1.21
C LEU A 211 10.01 -1.64 -2.71
N LYS A 212 9.99 -2.83 -3.33
CA LYS A 212 10.15 -2.98 -4.78
C LYS A 212 9.09 -2.20 -5.54
N GLU A 213 7.83 -2.34 -5.18
CA GLU A 213 6.72 -1.60 -5.79
C GLU A 213 6.97 -0.10 -5.74
N THR A 214 7.40 0.44 -4.58
CA THR A 214 7.71 1.88 -4.48
C THR A 214 8.88 2.34 -5.35
N MET A 215 9.91 1.51 -5.47
CA MET A 215 11.05 1.81 -6.34
C MET A 215 10.62 1.79 -7.80
N PHE A 216 9.81 0.81 -8.22
CA PHE A 216 9.28 0.74 -9.58
C PHE A 216 8.39 1.95 -9.93
N TYR A 217 7.47 2.35 -9.04
CA TYR A 217 6.66 3.55 -9.29
C TYR A 217 7.51 4.82 -9.43
N LYS A 218 8.54 4.98 -8.60
CA LYS A 218 9.47 6.13 -8.72
C LYS A 218 10.27 6.09 -10.02
N ALA A 219 10.73 4.91 -10.43
CA ALA A 219 11.44 4.74 -11.71
C ALA A 219 10.54 5.07 -12.91
N LEU A 220 9.29 4.58 -12.88
CA LEU A 220 8.29 4.87 -13.91
C LEU A 220 7.98 6.37 -13.99
N GLN A 221 7.79 7.04 -12.85
CA GLN A 221 7.56 8.49 -12.84
C GLN A 221 8.74 9.27 -13.44
N LYS A 222 9.97 8.84 -13.16
CA LYS A 222 11.17 9.47 -13.74
C LYS A 222 11.24 9.26 -15.26
N GLU A 223 10.90 8.07 -15.73
CA GLU A 223 10.87 7.77 -17.17
C GLU A 223 9.80 8.59 -17.89
N LEU A 224 8.59 8.68 -17.35
CA LEU A 224 7.53 9.54 -17.89
C LEU A 224 7.98 11.00 -18.00
N ALA A 225 8.58 11.55 -16.94
CA ALA A 225 9.09 12.93 -16.96
C ALA A 225 10.17 13.13 -18.05
N SER A 226 11.04 12.13 -18.26
CA SER A 226 12.06 12.19 -19.31
C SER A 226 11.47 12.12 -20.72
N VAL A 227 10.41 11.33 -20.92
CA VAL A 227 9.69 11.23 -22.19
C VAL A 227 8.95 12.53 -22.50
N ASP A 228 8.32 13.16 -21.50
CA ASP A 228 7.67 14.46 -21.66
C ASP A 228 8.67 15.55 -22.06
N GLU A 229 9.85 15.58 -21.42
CA GLU A 229 10.93 16.50 -21.78
C GLU A 229 11.41 16.27 -23.23
N LEU A 230 11.62 15.00 -23.62
CA LEU A 230 12.02 14.66 -24.98
C LEU A 230 10.95 15.07 -26.02
N ASN A 231 9.68 14.83 -25.72
CA ASN A 231 8.56 15.23 -26.58
C ASN A 231 8.49 16.76 -26.72
N ALA A 232 8.71 17.51 -25.65
CA ALA A 232 8.76 18.97 -25.69
C ALA A 232 9.89 19.47 -26.62
N ARG A 233 11.09 18.89 -26.51
CA ARG A 233 12.23 19.22 -27.39
C ARG A 233 11.96 18.87 -28.85
N LEU A 234 11.37 17.70 -29.12
CA LEU A 234 10.98 17.30 -30.47
C LEU A 234 9.93 18.24 -31.07
N LYS A 235 8.97 18.69 -30.26
CA LYS A 235 7.97 19.67 -30.69
C LYS A 235 8.62 21.00 -31.06
N GLU A 236 9.54 21.50 -30.23
CA GLU A 236 10.29 22.73 -30.53
C GLU A 236 11.10 22.60 -31.83
N GLN A 237 11.76 21.47 -32.06
CA GLN A 237 12.48 21.23 -33.32
C GLN A 237 11.53 21.20 -34.53
N ASN A 238 10.37 20.57 -34.41
CA ASN A 238 9.36 20.57 -35.47
C ASN A 238 8.84 21.97 -35.78
N ASP A 239 8.60 22.80 -34.76
CA ASP A 239 8.13 24.17 -34.94
C ASP A 239 9.19 25.04 -35.64
N LYS A 240 10.48 24.89 -35.28
CA LYS A 240 11.61 25.54 -35.98
C LYS A 240 11.71 25.11 -37.45
N LEU A 241 11.59 23.81 -37.73
CA LEU A 241 11.58 23.30 -39.11
C LEU A 241 10.43 23.90 -39.92
N ARG A 242 9.26 24.03 -39.31
CA ARG A 242 8.09 24.67 -39.93
C ARG A 242 8.32 26.14 -40.25
N GLU A 243 8.94 26.88 -39.34
CA GLU A 243 9.31 28.28 -39.54
C GLU A 243 10.30 28.44 -40.71
N ILE A 244 11.32 27.58 -40.77
CA ILE A 244 12.29 27.56 -41.89
C ILE A 244 11.56 27.29 -43.22
N ALA A 245 10.69 26.28 -43.27
CA ALA A 245 9.91 25.95 -44.47
C ALA A 245 9.01 27.11 -44.92
N PHE A 246 8.38 27.81 -43.96
CA PHE A 246 7.57 28.99 -44.24
C PHE A 246 8.41 30.15 -44.81
N MET A 247 9.56 30.45 -44.20
CA MET A 247 10.47 31.49 -44.71
C MET A 247 10.93 31.17 -46.14
N GLN A 248 11.30 29.92 -46.41
CA GLN A 248 11.74 29.48 -47.74
C GLN A 248 10.62 29.62 -48.78
N SER A 249 9.40 29.21 -48.44
CA SER A 249 8.29 29.18 -49.40
C SER A 249 7.75 30.57 -49.75
N HIS A 250 7.70 31.48 -48.77
CA HIS A 250 6.97 32.73 -48.93
C HIS A 250 7.85 33.99 -48.89
N VAL A 251 8.87 34.00 -48.02
CA VAL A 251 9.73 35.17 -47.82
C VAL A 251 10.81 35.27 -48.88
N ILE A 252 11.39 34.15 -49.31
CA ILE A 252 12.43 34.12 -50.37
C ILE A 252 11.82 34.22 -51.77
N ARG A 253 10.65 33.62 -51.99
CA ARG A 253 9.97 33.59 -53.29
C ARG A 253 9.56 34.99 -53.77
N SER A 254 9.08 35.85 -52.87
CA SER A 254 8.65 37.22 -53.20
C SER A 254 9.75 38.11 -53.83
N PRO A 255 10.94 38.26 -53.23
CA PRO A 255 12.04 38.99 -53.86
C PRO A 255 12.57 38.27 -55.11
N LEU A 256 12.57 36.93 -55.15
CA LEU A 256 13.00 36.20 -56.34
C LEU A 256 12.08 36.45 -57.54
N THR A 257 10.76 36.43 -57.36
CA THR A 257 9.79 36.80 -58.40
C THR A 257 9.98 38.24 -58.87
N LYS A 258 10.34 39.16 -57.96
CA LYS A 258 10.68 40.54 -58.35
C LYS A 258 11.94 40.58 -59.20
N ILE A 259 12.99 39.85 -58.83
CA ILE A 259 14.24 39.77 -59.59
C ILE A 259 13.99 39.17 -60.98
N ILE A 260 13.23 38.08 -61.08
CA ILE A 260 12.78 37.48 -62.36
C ILE A 260 12.06 38.54 -63.20
N SER A 261 11.04 39.20 -62.62
CA SER A 261 10.23 40.18 -63.36
C SER A 261 11.03 41.40 -63.83
N LEU A 262 12.01 41.85 -63.03
CA LEU A 262 12.89 42.96 -63.38
C LEU A 262 13.91 42.54 -64.44
N SER A 263 14.48 41.34 -64.34
CA SER A 263 15.35 40.75 -65.35
C SER A 263 14.62 40.68 -66.70
N ASP A 264 13.42 40.11 -66.72
CA ASP A 264 12.54 40.03 -67.90
C ASP A 264 12.25 41.40 -68.50
N LEU A 265 11.96 42.40 -67.66
CA LEU A 265 11.62 43.75 -68.10
C LEU A 265 12.84 44.45 -68.73
N ILE A 266 14.03 44.30 -68.13
CA ILE A 266 15.28 44.85 -68.67
C ILE A 266 15.61 44.23 -70.03
N VAL A 267 15.46 42.91 -70.17
CA VAL A 267 15.69 42.19 -71.44
C VAL A 267 14.72 42.65 -72.52
N ARG A 268 13.45 42.91 -72.18
CA ARG A 268 12.44 43.37 -73.15
C ARG A 268 12.60 44.82 -73.58
N GLU A 269 13.07 45.69 -72.69
CA GLU A 269 13.16 47.13 -72.94
C GLU A 269 14.47 47.53 -73.66
N TYR A 270 15.49 46.67 -73.61
CA TYR A 270 16.78 46.87 -74.25
C TYR A 270 17.18 45.65 -75.11
N GLU A 271 16.68 45.58 -76.36
CA GLU A 271 16.94 44.47 -77.30
C GLU A 271 18.44 44.21 -77.56
N ASP A 272 19.29 45.25 -77.50
CA ASP A 272 20.76 45.12 -77.69
C ASP A 272 21.48 44.40 -76.53
N LEU A 273 20.81 44.15 -75.41
CA LEU A 273 21.39 43.44 -74.25
C LEU A 273 21.20 41.92 -74.31
N ASN A 274 20.41 41.42 -75.26
CA ASN A 274 20.07 39.99 -75.36
C ASN A 274 21.29 39.11 -75.67
N ASP A 275 22.30 39.67 -76.34
CA ASP A 275 23.57 39.00 -76.65
C ASP A 275 24.69 39.34 -75.66
N GLN A 276 24.42 40.15 -74.62
CA GLN A 276 25.40 40.44 -73.59
C GLN A 276 25.58 39.25 -72.65
N PRO A 277 26.80 38.69 -72.54
CA PRO A 277 27.05 37.51 -71.72
C PRO A 277 26.60 37.68 -70.27
N LEU A 278 26.72 38.89 -69.71
CA LEU A 278 26.35 39.18 -68.33
C LEU A 278 24.85 39.02 -68.05
N PHE A 279 23.99 39.40 -69.00
CA PHE A 279 22.53 39.29 -68.86
C PHE A 279 22.05 37.85 -69.01
N VAL A 280 22.65 37.10 -69.94
CA VAL A 280 22.41 35.66 -70.07
C VAL A 280 22.80 34.92 -68.78
N TYR A 281 23.96 35.26 -68.19
CA TYR A 281 24.37 34.66 -66.91
C TYR A 281 23.49 35.07 -65.74
N LEU A 282 22.97 36.31 -65.72
CA LEU A 282 22.04 36.78 -64.70
C LEU A 282 20.72 36.02 -64.77
N ASP A 283 20.13 35.91 -65.97
CA ASP A 283 18.87 35.20 -66.19
C ASP A 283 19.00 33.72 -65.81
N GLN A 284 20.07 33.07 -66.26
CA GLN A 284 20.37 31.69 -65.90
C GLN A 284 20.53 31.52 -64.38
N SER A 285 21.25 32.42 -63.70
CA SER A 285 21.43 32.37 -62.24
C SER A 285 20.13 32.55 -61.47
N VAL A 286 19.21 33.37 -62.00
CA VAL A 286 17.91 33.63 -61.40
C VAL A 286 16.98 32.43 -61.57
N GLN A 287 17.00 31.76 -62.73
CA GLN A 287 16.26 30.52 -62.95
C GLN A 287 16.80 29.35 -62.11
N GLU A 288 18.12 29.18 -62.05
CA GLU A 288 18.75 28.16 -61.19
C GLU A 288 18.38 28.36 -59.71
N LEU A 289 18.31 29.62 -59.26
CA LEU A 289 17.90 29.94 -57.89
C LEU A 289 16.42 29.62 -57.64
N ASP A 290 15.52 29.85 -58.61
CA ASP A 290 14.10 29.50 -58.48
C ASP A 290 13.90 27.99 -58.44
N ASP A 291 14.61 27.24 -59.28
CA ASP A 291 14.58 25.78 -59.28
C ASP A 291 15.07 25.20 -57.95
N VAL A 292 16.19 25.70 -57.41
CA VAL A 292 16.72 25.26 -56.11
C VAL A 292 15.72 25.55 -54.99
N VAL A 293 15.09 26.74 -54.99
CA VAL A 293 14.07 27.09 -53.99
C VAL A 293 12.85 26.18 -54.12
N CYS A 294 12.36 25.90 -55.33
CA CYS A 294 11.24 24.98 -55.57
C CYS A 294 11.53 23.55 -55.10
N GLN A 295 12.75 23.04 -55.35
CA GLN A 295 13.18 21.73 -54.87
C GLN A 295 13.21 21.65 -53.34
N ILE A 296 13.73 22.68 -52.67
CA ILE A 296 13.78 22.76 -51.21
C ILE A 296 12.37 22.78 -50.61
N ILE A 297 11.45 23.56 -51.18
CA ILE A 297 10.05 23.63 -50.73
C ILE A 297 9.40 22.25 -50.82
N LYS A 298 9.50 21.60 -51.99
CA LYS A 298 8.89 20.30 -52.24
C LYS A 298 9.43 19.23 -51.28
N HIS A 299 10.74 19.21 -51.07
CA HIS A 299 11.36 18.26 -50.14
C HIS A 299 10.93 18.51 -48.68
N SER A 300 10.79 19.77 -48.28
CA SER A 300 10.33 20.14 -46.94
C SER A 300 8.86 19.75 -46.71
N GLU A 301 8.00 19.92 -47.71
CA GLU A 301 6.60 19.49 -47.67
C GLU A 301 6.44 17.97 -47.59
N GLU A 302 7.24 17.21 -48.36
CA GLU A 302 7.26 15.75 -48.31
C GLU A 302 7.61 15.25 -46.91
N VAL A 303 8.73 15.73 -46.33
CA VAL A 303 9.17 15.36 -44.97
C VAL A 303 8.13 15.72 -43.92
N MET A 304 7.48 16.88 -44.02
CA MET A 304 6.42 17.29 -43.10
C MET A 304 5.14 16.44 -43.23
N SER A 305 4.77 16.04 -44.45
CA SER A 305 3.58 15.22 -44.72
C SER A 305 3.75 13.78 -44.22
N GLU A 306 4.94 13.21 -44.41
CA GLU A 306 5.28 11.86 -43.99
C GLU A 306 5.25 11.74 -42.46
N ASN A 307 5.79 12.76 -41.78
CA ASN A 307 5.76 12.85 -40.32
C ASN A 307 4.30 12.91 -39.80
N LYS A 308 3.44 13.74 -40.40
CA LYS A 308 2.01 13.87 -40.01
C LYS A 308 1.22 12.57 -40.19
N THR A 309 1.53 11.78 -41.21
CA THR A 309 0.85 10.51 -41.51
C THR A 309 1.28 9.41 -40.52
N ARG A 310 2.55 9.41 -40.12
CA ARG A 310 3.11 8.48 -39.13
C ARG A 310 2.50 8.61 -37.74
N TRP A 311 2.14 9.83 -37.32
CA TRP A 311 1.48 10.09 -36.03
C TRP A 311 -0.02 9.81 -36.01
N ARG A 312 -0.68 9.71 -37.18
CA ARG A 312 -2.12 9.41 -37.27
C ARG A 312 -2.44 7.92 -37.22
N ASN A 313 -1.43 7.08 -37.42
CA ASN A 313 -1.55 5.61 -37.49
C ASN A 313 -0.98 4.88 -36.26
N LYS A 314 -0.55 5.63 -35.23
CA LYS A 314 -0.18 5.13 -33.90
C LYS A 314 -1.23 5.57 -32.89
#